data_AF-A0A350AFM1-F1
#
_entry.id   AF-A0A350AFM1-F1
#
_cell.length_a   1.000
_cell.length_b   1.000
_cell.length_c   1.000
_cell.angle_alpha   90.00
_cell.angle_beta   90.00
_cell.angle_gamma   90.00
#
_symmetry.space_group_name_H-M   'P 1'
#
loop_
_entity.id
_entity.type
_entity.pdbx_description
1 polymer ?
#
loop_
_entity_poly.entity_id
_entity_poly.type
_entity_poly.pdbx_seq_one_letter_code
_entity_poly.pdbx_strand_id
1 'polypeptide(L)'
;ATLAYLGRWKHTAAVVERLPMTTKRLDDLDTIPQMDFLKIDIQGGELAVFQNGRKKLAGAVAVMTEGAFIPLYDGQPLMDAQMAELTAQGFILHRFVFTKTVPLASPFDVPEDKQRAGSQLVDGDAIFIRDLRQPEALSDAALAHLALLAEGCFGSPDLALRCLTILMRRGLVRKPKVQAYADLIREAA
;
A
#
# COMPACT_ATOMS: atom_id res chain seq x y z
N ALA A 1 16.10 -20.49 -4.44
CA ALA A 1 17.03 -20.08 -3.36
C ALA A 1 16.27 -19.61 -2.11
N THR A 2 15.37 -18.63 -2.24
CA THR A 2 14.57 -18.08 -1.12
C THR A 2 13.90 -19.12 -0.24
N LEU A 3 13.10 -20.03 -0.80
CA LEU A 3 12.39 -21.05 -0.01
C LEU A 3 13.33 -21.99 0.75
N ALA A 4 14.53 -22.24 0.20
CA ALA A 4 15.55 -23.02 0.88
C ALA A 4 16.17 -22.24 2.05
N TYR A 5 16.49 -20.96 1.84
CA TYR A 5 16.99 -20.03 2.86
C TYR A 5 16.00 -19.86 4.02
N LEU A 6 14.70 -19.73 3.70
CA LEU A 6 13.64 -19.62 4.72
C LEU A 6 13.30 -20.97 5.37
N GLY A 7 13.69 -22.09 4.77
CA GLY A 7 13.32 -23.44 5.20
C GLY A 7 11.80 -23.69 5.23
N ARG A 8 11.03 -22.93 4.44
CA ARG A 8 9.56 -22.90 4.47
C ARG A 8 8.98 -23.05 3.08
N TRP A 9 7.70 -23.45 3.02
CA TRP A 9 6.87 -23.54 1.82
C TRP A 9 7.40 -24.41 0.66
N LYS A 10 8.48 -25.18 0.87
CA LYS A 10 9.03 -26.09 -0.15
C LYS A 10 7.99 -27.05 -0.71
N HIS A 11 7.07 -27.53 0.12
CA HIS A 11 6.03 -28.48 -0.28
C HIS A 11 4.78 -27.81 -0.85
N THR A 12 4.51 -26.55 -0.49
CA THR A 12 3.30 -25.81 -0.91
C THR A 12 3.54 -24.92 -2.13
N ALA A 13 4.80 -24.71 -2.54
CA ALA A 13 5.17 -23.87 -3.68
C ALA A 13 5.42 -24.66 -4.97
N ALA A 14 5.09 -25.96 -5.01
CA ALA A 14 5.21 -26.77 -6.21
C ALA A 14 4.14 -26.38 -7.24
N VAL A 15 4.57 -26.10 -8.48
CA VAL A 15 3.65 -25.84 -9.59
C VAL A 15 2.96 -27.16 -9.97
N VAL A 16 1.66 -27.23 -9.76
CA VAL A 16 0.84 -28.43 -10.08
C VAL A 16 0.29 -28.39 -11.50
N GLU A 17 0.01 -27.19 -12.02
CA GLU A 17 -0.56 -26.98 -13.35
C GLU A 17 -0.21 -25.56 -13.84
N ARG A 18 -0.21 -25.36 -15.17
CA ARG A 18 -0.08 -24.04 -15.80
C ARG A 18 -1.25 -23.83 -16.75
N LEU A 19 -2.04 -22.79 -16.48
CA LEU A 19 -3.18 -22.42 -17.31
C LEU A 19 -2.86 -21.11 -18.06
N PRO A 20 -3.09 -21.04 -19.38
CA PRO A 20 -2.99 -19.78 -20.09
C PRO A 20 -4.11 -18.84 -19.63
N MET A 21 -3.76 -17.59 -19.31
CA MET A 21 -4.71 -16.56 -18.90
C MET A 21 -4.49 -15.30 -19.73
N THR A 22 -5.57 -14.77 -20.28
CA THR A 22 -5.51 -13.47 -20.96
C THR A 22 -5.64 -12.37 -19.91
N THR A 23 -4.66 -11.47 -19.85
CA THR A 23 -4.68 -10.30 -18.97
C THR A 23 -4.90 -9.03 -19.78
N LYS A 24 -5.39 -7.98 -19.12
CA LYS A 24 -5.60 -6.66 -19.72
C LYS A 24 -4.87 -5.63 -18.86
N ARG A 25 -4.27 -4.63 -19.49
CA ARG A 25 -3.65 -3.51 -18.77
C ARG A 25 -4.71 -2.79 -17.95
N LEU A 26 -4.34 -2.27 -16.79
CA LEU A 26 -5.24 -1.47 -15.96
C LEU A 26 -5.79 -0.28 -16.75
N ASP A 27 -4.94 0.42 -17.50
CA ASP A 27 -5.36 1.56 -18.32
C ASP A 27 -6.39 1.22 -19.41
N ASP A 28 -6.46 -0.03 -19.84
CA ASP A 28 -7.39 -0.45 -20.90
C ASP A 28 -8.75 -0.88 -20.33
N LEU A 29 -8.93 -0.93 -19.00
CA LEU A 29 -10.21 -1.33 -18.40
C LEU A 29 -11.27 -0.24 -18.56
N ASP A 30 -12.14 -0.38 -19.55
CA ASP A 30 -13.23 0.57 -19.85
C ASP A 30 -14.28 0.63 -18.73
N THR A 31 -14.41 -0.44 -17.94
CA THR A 31 -15.35 -0.54 -16.81
C THR A 31 -14.97 0.32 -15.61
N ILE A 32 -13.74 0.83 -15.55
CA ILE A 32 -13.21 1.64 -14.44
C ILE A 32 -12.83 3.02 -15.01
N PRO A 33 -13.79 3.94 -15.23
CA PRO A 33 -13.51 5.22 -15.90
C PRO A 33 -12.62 6.14 -15.05
N GLN A 34 -12.79 6.12 -13.73
CA GLN A 34 -12.01 6.87 -12.76
C GLN A 34 -11.72 5.98 -11.55
N MET A 35 -10.61 6.25 -10.87
CA MET A 35 -10.20 5.53 -9.67
C MET A 35 -9.59 6.52 -8.67
N ASP A 36 -10.17 6.60 -7.47
CA ASP A 36 -9.62 7.40 -6.38
C ASP A 36 -8.65 6.58 -5.51
N PHE A 37 -8.86 5.26 -5.42
CA PHE A 37 -8.07 4.37 -4.58
C PHE A 37 -7.91 3.00 -5.25
N LEU A 38 -6.67 2.51 -5.31
CA LEU A 38 -6.36 1.14 -5.73
C LEU A 38 -5.93 0.30 -4.52
N LYS A 39 -6.70 -0.73 -4.16
CA LYS A 39 -6.18 -1.85 -3.35
C LYS A 39 -5.79 -2.98 -4.29
N ILE A 40 -4.55 -3.45 -4.18
CA ILE A 40 -4.06 -4.56 -5.00
C ILE A 40 -3.19 -5.52 -4.18
N ASP A 41 -3.37 -6.81 -4.42
CA ASP A 41 -2.68 -7.92 -3.76
C ASP A 41 -2.79 -9.11 -4.73
N ILE A 42 -1.82 -9.17 -5.64
CA ILE A 42 -1.75 -10.19 -6.70
C ILE A 42 -0.41 -10.94 -6.67
N GLN A 43 0.30 -10.84 -5.54
CA GLN A 43 1.43 -11.68 -5.16
C GLN A 43 2.57 -11.66 -6.19
N GLY A 44 3.01 -10.46 -6.61
CA GLY A 44 4.19 -10.25 -7.46
C GLY A 44 3.92 -9.60 -8.82
N GLY A 45 2.65 -9.37 -9.17
CA GLY A 45 2.26 -8.67 -10.40
C GLY A 45 2.09 -7.15 -10.27
N GLU A 46 2.24 -6.61 -9.06
CA GLU A 46 1.88 -5.23 -8.70
C GLU A 46 2.62 -4.20 -9.56
N LEU A 47 3.93 -4.37 -9.73
CA LEU A 47 4.75 -3.46 -10.54
C LEU A 47 4.25 -3.37 -11.98
N ALA A 48 3.87 -4.50 -12.59
CA ALA A 48 3.36 -4.52 -13.95
C ALA A 48 2.02 -3.77 -14.04
N VAL A 49 1.17 -3.89 -13.02
CA VAL A 49 -0.09 -3.13 -12.94
C VAL A 49 0.18 -1.63 -12.82
N PHE A 50 1.14 -1.21 -12.01
CA PHE A 50 1.49 0.22 -11.86
C PHE A 50 2.02 0.81 -13.16
N GLN A 51 2.94 0.12 -13.83
CA GLN A 51 3.52 0.54 -15.10
C GLN A 51 2.46 0.66 -16.22
N ASN A 52 1.47 -0.23 -16.21
CA ASN A 52 0.39 -0.30 -17.20
C ASN A 52 -0.92 0.37 -16.74
N GLY A 53 -0.85 1.13 -15.65
CA GLY A 53 -1.99 1.79 -15.01
C GLY A 53 -1.80 3.29 -14.81
N ARG A 54 -0.74 3.88 -15.38
CA ARG A 54 -0.35 5.27 -15.14
C ARG A 54 -1.46 6.27 -15.42
N LYS A 55 -2.27 6.05 -16.47
CA LYS A 55 -3.37 6.98 -16.82
C LYS A 55 -4.48 6.93 -15.78
N LYS A 56 -4.92 5.74 -15.37
CA LYS A 56 -5.97 5.61 -14.34
C LYS A 56 -5.46 6.01 -12.96
N LEU A 57 -4.22 5.64 -12.63
CA LEU A 57 -3.60 6.01 -11.36
C LEU A 57 -3.36 7.52 -11.24
N ALA A 58 -3.25 8.27 -12.34
CA ALA A 58 -3.13 9.73 -12.31
C ALA A 58 -4.26 10.42 -11.52
N GLY A 59 -5.48 9.85 -11.55
CA GLY A 59 -6.62 10.33 -10.76
C GLY A 59 -6.68 9.82 -9.32
N ALA A 60 -5.93 8.78 -8.98
CA ALA A 60 -5.98 8.15 -7.66
C ALA A 60 -5.26 9.00 -6.61
N VAL A 61 -5.82 9.04 -5.40
CA VAL A 61 -5.26 9.73 -4.23
C VAL A 61 -4.43 8.79 -3.36
N ALA A 62 -4.62 7.49 -3.50
CA ALA A 62 -3.87 6.47 -2.76
C ALA A 62 -3.78 5.12 -3.51
N VAL A 63 -2.77 4.34 -3.15
CA VAL A 63 -2.58 2.94 -3.54
C VAL A 63 -2.25 2.14 -2.28
N MET A 64 -2.97 1.07 -2.02
CA MET A 64 -2.62 0.06 -1.02
C MET A 64 -2.18 -1.19 -1.76
N THR A 65 -0.93 -1.59 -1.55
CA THR A 65 -0.31 -2.70 -2.28
C THR A 65 0.32 -3.68 -1.32
N GLU A 66 0.23 -4.97 -1.64
CA GLU A 66 1.14 -5.95 -1.07
C GLU A 66 2.53 -5.71 -1.66
N GLY A 67 3.54 -5.61 -0.80
CA GLY A 67 4.94 -5.53 -1.18
C GLY A 67 5.72 -6.75 -0.74
N ALA A 68 6.50 -7.30 -1.67
CA ALA A 68 7.47 -8.34 -1.38
C ALA A 68 8.79 -7.74 -0.89
N PHE A 69 9.29 -8.23 0.24
CA PHE A 69 10.61 -7.86 0.78
C PHE A 69 11.70 -8.90 0.42
N ILE A 70 11.28 -10.11 0.03
CA ILE A 70 12.13 -11.18 -0.48
C ILE A 70 11.34 -11.93 -1.57
N PRO A 71 11.98 -12.38 -2.68
CA PRO A 71 11.22 -12.96 -3.79
C PRO A 71 10.76 -14.37 -3.45
N LEU A 72 9.44 -14.58 -3.38
CA LEU A 72 8.80 -15.89 -3.24
C LEU A 72 8.49 -16.51 -4.62
N TYR A 73 8.28 -15.68 -5.64
CA TYR A 73 8.02 -16.10 -7.02
C TYR A 73 9.22 -15.82 -7.93
N ASP A 74 9.25 -16.50 -9.08
CA ASP A 74 10.30 -16.33 -10.07
C ASP A 74 10.22 -14.94 -10.73
N GLY A 75 11.36 -14.24 -10.78
CA GLY A 75 11.44 -12.88 -11.33
C GLY A 75 10.60 -11.82 -10.58
N GLN A 76 10.11 -12.11 -9.36
CA GLN A 76 9.22 -11.22 -8.61
C GLN A 76 9.90 -9.87 -8.31
N PRO A 77 9.32 -8.74 -8.76
CA PRO A 77 9.75 -7.42 -8.33
C PRO A 77 9.49 -7.22 -6.84
N LEU A 78 10.45 -6.59 -6.15
CA LEU A 78 10.34 -6.31 -4.72
C LEU A 78 9.84 -4.89 -4.46
N MET A 79 9.65 -4.57 -3.18
CA MET A 79 9.13 -3.30 -2.70
C MET A 79 9.93 -2.09 -3.23
N ASP A 80 11.24 -2.20 -3.40
CA ASP A 80 12.08 -1.11 -3.93
C ASP A 80 11.66 -0.69 -5.34
N ALA A 81 11.37 -1.66 -6.22
CA ALA A 81 10.91 -1.39 -7.58
C ALA A 81 9.48 -0.82 -7.58
N GLN A 82 8.60 -1.32 -6.72
CA GLN A 82 7.24 -0.77 -6.56
C GLN A 82 7.29 0.67 -6.04
N MET A 83 8.11 0.94 -5.01
CA MET A 83 8.31 2.28 -4.46
C MET A 83 8.84 3.25 -5.51
N ALA A 84 9.83 2.82 -6.31
CA ALA A 84 10.39 3.65 -7.37
C ALA A 84 9.33 4.03 -8.43
N GLU A 85 8.53 3.05 -8.88
CA GLU A 85 7.47 3.29 -9.87
C GLU A 85 6.36 4.21 -9.31
N LEU A 86 5.85 3.93 -8.11
CA LEU A 86 4.82 4.77 -7.49
C LEU A 86 5.34 6.18 -7.17
N THR A 87 6.61 6.31 -6.77
CA THR A 87 7.26 7.63 -6.59
C THR A 87 7.34 8.39 -7.90
N ALA A 88 7.74 7.74 -9.00
CA ALA A 88 7.78 8.34 -10.34
C ALA A 88 6.39 8.78 -10.83
N GLN A 89 5.32 8.18 -10.29
CA GLN A 89 3.94 8.59 -10.56
C GLN A 89 3.42 9.69 -9.64
N GLY A 90 4.18 10.15 -8.64
CA GLY A 90 3.79 11.22 -7.72
C GLY A 90 3.09 10.75 -6.45
N PHE A 91 3.29 9.49 -6.05
CA PHE A 91 2.91 8.98 -4.74
C PHE A 91 4.12 8.99 -3.78
N ILE A 92 3.85 8.96 -2.48
CA ILE A 92 4.84 8.76 -1.42
C ILE A 92 4.39 7.61 -0.52
N LEU A 93 5.35 6.84 0.02
CA LEU A 93 5.05 5.84 1.03
C LEU A 93 4.54 6.55 2.30
N HIS A 94 3.30 6.24 2.71
CA HIS A 94 2.67 6.80 3.90
C HIS A 94 2.93 5.92 5.12
N ARG A 95 2.63 4.61 4.99
CA ARG A 95 2.84 3.65 6.07
C ARG A 95 2.89 2.21 5.57
N PHE A 96 3.48 1.34 6.37
CA PHE A 96 3.19 -0.08 6.34
C PHE A 96 1.92 -0.34 7.17
N VAL A 97 0.98 -1.12 6.63
CA VAL A 97 -0.22 -1.57 7.35
C VAL A 97 0.17 -2.72 8.27
N PHE A 98 0.86 -3.71 7.72
CA PHE A 98 1.52 -4.76 8.47
C PHE A 98 2.77 -5.21 7.70
N THR A 99 3.69 -5.84 8.41
CA THR A 99 4.84 -6.53 7.81
C THR A 99 4.93 -7.91 8.43
N LYS A 100 5.08 -8.92 7.59
CA LYS A 100 5.25 -10.30 8.03
C LYS A 100 6.71 -10.64 8.12
N THR A 101 7.11 -11.15 9.27
CA THR A 101 8.41 -11.76 9.47
C THR A 101 8.30 -13.27 9.66
N VAL A 102 9.37 -13.97 9.32
CA VAL A 102 9.54 -15.40 9.63
C VAL A 102 10.89 -15.62 10.29
N PRO A 103 11.03 -16.63 11.16
CA PRO A 103 12.34 -17.07 11.61
C PRO A 103 13.07 -17.75 10.46
N LEU A 104 14.38 -17.51 10.38
CA LEU A 104 15.26 -18.19 9.43
C LEU A 104 15.42 -19.66 9.82
N ALA A 105 15.66 -20.49 8.81
CA ALA A 105 15.93 -21.90 9.04
C ALA A 105 17.25 -22.07 9.80
N SER A 106 17.19 -22.79 10.92
CA SER A 106 18.35 -23.18 11.73
C SER A 106 18.25 -24.66 12.05
N PRO A 107 19.38 -25.40 12.08
CA PRO A 107 19.40 -26.78 12.55
C PRO A 107 19.26 -26.90 14.08
N PHE A 108 19.26 -25.78 14.80
CA PHE A 108 19.12 -25.73 16.26
C PHE A 108 17.75 -25.19 16.67
N ASP A 109 17.20 -25.74 17.76
CA ASP A 109 15.94 -25.29 18.35
C ASP A 109 16.09 -23.88 18.94
N VAL A 110 15.36 -22.93 18.37
CA VAL A 110 15.18 -21.58 18.92
C VAL A 110 13.84 -21.55 19.66
N PRO A 111 13.72 -20.92 20.85
CA PRO A 111 12.50 -20.95 21.65
C PRO A 111 11.21 -20.65 20.86
N GLU A 112 10.12 -21.37 21.18
CA GLU A 112 8.87 -21.47 20.42
C GLU A 112 8.09 -20.17 20.20
N ASP A 113 8.49 -19.04 20.79
CA ASP A 113 7.86 -17.77 20.51
C ASP A 113 8.26 -17.26 19.12
N LYS A 114 7.58 -17.82 18.11
CA LYS A 114 7.76 -17.51 16.69
C LYS A 114 7.52 -16.04 16.39
N GLN A 115 6.75 -15.32 17.22
CA GLN A 115 6.57 -13.86 17.09
C GLN A 115 7.79 -13.08 17.57
N ARG A 116 8.55 -13.60 18.55
CA ARG A 116 9.79 -12.97 19.04
C ARG A 116 11.06 -13.37 18.27
N ALA A 117 11.11 -14.57 17.68
CA ALA A 117 12.30 -15.08 17.00
C ALA A 117 12.39 -14.71 15.50
N GLY A 118 11.27 -14.32 14.88
CA GLY A 118 11.22 -14.03 13.45
C GLY A 118 11.63 -12.60 13.12
N SER A 119 12.80 -12.43 12.48
CA SER A 119 13.31 -11.12 12.03
C SER A 119 13.41 -10.97 10.51
N GLN A 120 13.32 -12.06 9.74
CA GLN A 120 13.39 -11.98 8.28
C GLN A 120 12.05 -11.50 7.73
N LEU A 121 12.02 -10.30 7.15
CA LEU A 121 10.87 -9.78 6.41
C LEU A 121 10.58 -10.64 5.17
N VAL A 122 9.30 -10.87 4.91
CA VAL A 122 8.82 -11.64 3.77
C VAL A 122 7.96 -10.79 2.84
N ASP A 123 6.80 -10.38 3.34
CA ASP A 123 5.76 -9.64 2.62
C ASP A 123 5.06 -8.68 3.59
N GLY A 124 4.19 -7.83 3.07
CA GLY A 124 3.33 -6.97 3.87
C GLY A 124 2.62 -5.91 3.05
N ASP A 125 1.57 -5.34 3.62
CA ASP A 125 0.81 -4.29 2.95
C ASP A 125 1.41 -2.91 3.24
N ALA A 126 1.48 -2.08 2.21
CA ALA A 126 1.90 -0.69 2.28
C ALA A 126 0.87 0.23 1.64
N ILE A 127 0.68 1.40 2.24
CA ILE A 127 -0.14 2.48 1.71
C ILE A 127 0.77 3.57 1.17
N PHE A 128 0.52 3.93 -0.07
CA PHE A 128 1.08 5.10 -0.74
C PHE A 128 -0.03 6.13 -0.93
N ILE A 129 0.28 7.40 -0.70
CA ILE A 129 -0.65 8.52 -0.89
C ILE A 129 -0.08 9.52 -1.87
N ARG A 130 -0.93 10.37 -2.45
CA ARG A 130 -0.45 11.53 -3.21
C ARG A 130 0.40 12.44 -2.33
N ASP A 131 1.47 12.97 -2.92
CA ASP A 131 2.44 13.77 -2.20
C ASP A 131 1.86 15.07 -1.65
N LEU A 132 1.51 15.07 -0.35
CA LEU A 132 1.00 16.23 0.36
C LEU A 132 2.06 17.28 0.73
N ARG A 133 3.32 17.11 0.33
CA ARG A 133 4.35 18.17 0.44
C ARG A 133 4.07 19.32 -0.53
N GLN A 134 3.30 19.08 -1.60
CA GLN A 134 2.82 20.08 -2.55
C GLN A 134 1.29 20.03 -2.66
N PRO A 135 0.55 20.35 -1.59
CA PRO A 135 -0.90 20.11 -1.52
C PRO A 135 -1.70 20.94 -2.55
N GLU A 136 -1.13 22.02 -3.08
CA GLU A 136 -1.76 22.89 -4.08
C GLU A 136 -1.94 22.21 -5.44
N ALA A 137 -1.22 21.12 -5.70
CA ALA A 137 -1.42 20.29 -6.89
C ALA A 137 -2.67 19.38 -6.80
N LEU A 138 -3.25 19.23 -5.61
CA LEU A 138 -4.43 18.38 -5.40
C LEU A 138 -5.71 19.20 -5.43
N SER A 139 -6.72 18.66 -6.10
CA SER A 139 -8.07 19.23 -6.09
C SER A 139 -8.73 19.08 -4.71
N ASP A 140 -9.77 19.87 -4.47
CA ASP A 140 -10.54 19.79 -3.23
C ASP A 140 -11.23 18.44 -3.06
N ALA A 141 -11.72 17.86 -4.16
CA ALA A 141 -12.29 16.52 -4.17
C ALA A 141 -11.23 15.45 -3.81
N ALA A 142 -10.01 15.56 -4.35
CA ALA A 142 -8.92 14.64 -4.03
C ALA A 142 -8.53 14.72 -2.54
N LEU A 143 -8.46 15.92 -1.97
CA LEU A 143 -8.20 16.11 -0.53
C LEU A 143 -9.33 15.53 0.33
N ALA A 144 -10.60 15.69 -0.09
CA ALA A 144 -11.74 15.12 0.62
C ALA A 144 -11.74 13.58 0.56
N HIS A 145 -11.48 13.00 -0.61
CA HIS A 145 -11.35 11.54 -0.77
C HIS A 145 -10.20 10.99 0.07
N LEU A 146 -9.05 11.66 0.07
CA LEU A 146 -7.91 11.25 0.89
C LEU A 146 -8.23 11.35 2.39
N ALA A 147 -8.96 12.38 2.84
CA ALA A 147 -9.40 12.49 4.23
C ALA A 147 -10.31 11.32 4.66
N LEU A 148 -11.27 10.96 3.79
CA LEU A 148 -12.19 9.85 4.04
C LEU A 148 -11.45 8.50 4.10
N LEU A 149 -10.53 8.25 3.17
CA LEU A 149 -9.73 7.04 3.15
C LEU A 149 -8.78 6.96 4.35
N ALA A 150 -8.17 8.08 4.72
CA ALA A 150 -7.25 8.15 5.85
C ALA A 150 -7.92 7.73 7.16
N GLU A 151 -9.13 8.23 7.42
CA GLU A 151 -9.92 7.83 8.59
C GLU A 151 -10.52 6.43 8.44
N GLY A 152 -11.27 6.19 7.36
CA GLY A 152 -12.12 5.01 7.23
C GLY A 152 -11.41 3.74 6.78
N CYS A 153 -10.23 3.85 6.16
CA CYS A 153 -9.53 2.70 5.58
C CYS A 153 -8.09 2.55 6.09
N PHE A 154 -7.39 3.64 6.37
CA PHE A 154 -5.95 3.60 6.65
C PHE A 154 -5.61 3.64 8.15
N GLY A 155 -6.59 3.93 9.01
CA GLY A 155 -6.35 4.18 10.43
C GLY A 155 -5.30 5.27 10.63
N SER A 156 -5.38 6.35 9.84
CA SER A 156 -4.43 7.46 9.79
C SER A 156 -5.17 8.78 10.10
N PRO A 157 -5.66 8.96 11.34
CA PRO A 157 -6.44 10.14 11.71
C PRO A 157 -5.65 11.46 11.58
N ASP A 158 -4.33 11.41 11.75
CA ASP A 158 -3.43 12.55 11.53
C ASP A 158 -3.42 13.03 10.06
N LEU A 159 -3.42 12.08 9.12
CA LEU A 159 -3.51 12.36 7.69
C LEU A 159 -4.87 12.94 7.32
N ALA A 160 -5.96 12.40 7.89
CA ALA A 160 -7.29 12.96 7.73
C ALA A 160 -7.36 14.40 8.26
N LEU A 161 -6.82 14.66 9.46
CA LEU A 161 -6.76 15.99 10.05
C LEU A 161 -5.94 16.96 9.19
N ARG A 162 -4.83 16.48 8.60
CA ARG A 162 -4.02 17.26 7.66
C ARG A 162 -4.83 17.67 6.43
N CYS A 163 -5.58 16.75 5.82
CA CYS A 163 -6.43 17.04 4.67
C CYS A 163 -7.54 18.04 5.03
N LEU A 164 -8.22 17.84 6.15
CA LEU A 164 -9.26 18.76 6.66
C LEU A 164 -8.71 20.16 6.93
N THR A 165 -7.48 20.27 7.43
CA THR A 165 -6.80 21.55 7.66
C THR A 165 -6.54 22.28 6.34
N ILE A 166 -6.12 21.57 5.29
CA ILE A 166 -5.93 22.17 3.95
C ILE A 166 -7.28 22.65 3.39
N LEU A 167 -8.32 21.81 3.44
CA LEU A 167 -9.66 22.16 3.01
C LEU A 167 -10.25 23.35 3.78
N MET A 168 -9.93 23.47 5.07
CA MET A 168 -10.30 24.64 5.88
C MET A 168 -9.60 25.90 5.40
N ARG A 169 -8.30 25.84 5.09
CA ARG A 169 -7.55 26.99 4.53
C ARG A 169 -8.11 27.41 3.16
N ARG A 170 -8.66 26.47 2.40
CA ARG A 170 -9.37 26.72 1.13
C ARG A 170 -10.82 27.17 1.30
N GLY A 171 -11.31 27.32 2.54
CA GLY A 171 -12.66 27.80 2.82
C GLY A 171 -13.77 26.76 2.67
N LEU A 172 -13.44 25.47 2.46
CA LEU A 172 -14.42 24.39 2.27
C LEU A 172 -14.86 23.72 3.57
N VAL A 173 -14.03 23.77 4.61
CA VAL A 173 -14.34 23.22 5.93
C VAL A 173 -14.23 24.31 6.99
N ARG A 174 -15.24 24.43 7.85
CA ARG A 174 -15.23 25.43 8.93
C ARG A 174 -14.26 25.02 10.05
N LYS A 175 -13.49 25.98 10.58
CA LYS A 175 -12.55 25.76 11.69
C LYS A 175 -13.14 25.00 12.89
N PRO A 176 -14.36 25.28 13.37
CA PRO A 176 -14.95 24.51 14.48
C PRO A 176 -15.11 23.02 14.18
N LYS A 177 -15.31 22.61 12.92
CA LYS A 177 -15.42 21.20 12.53
C LYS A 177 -14.06 20.51 12.50
N VAL A 178 -13.02 21.20 12.03
CA VAL A 178 -11.64 20.69 12.10
C VAL A 178 -11.20 20.55 13.56
N GLN A 179 -11.54 21.53 14.41
CA GLN A 179 -11.25 21.46 15.85
C GLN A 179 -11.96 20.28 16.52
N ALA A 180 -13.26 20.10 16.25
CA ALA A 180 -14.01 18.97 16.79
C ALA A 180 -13.38 17.61 16.40
N TYR A 181 -12.92 17.47 15.15
CA TYR A 181 -12.24 16.25 14.74
C TYR A 181 -10.87 16.07 15.43
N ALA A 182 -10.09 17.14 15.60
CA ALA A 182 -8.84 17.08 16.36
C ALA A 182 -9.08 16.70 17.84
N ASP A 183 -10.17 17.17 18.44
CA ASP A 183 -10.56 16.81 19.80
C ASP A 183 -10.93 15.32 19.90
N LEU A 184 -11.67 14.77 18.92
CA LEU A 184 -11.99 13.34 18.84
C LEU A 184 -10.73 12.46 18.77
N ILE A 185 -9.73 12.85 17.97
CA ILE A 185 -8.46 12.11 17.88
C ILE A 185 -7.78 12.06 19.24
N ARG A 186 -7.75 13.18 19.96
CA ARG A 186 -7.13 13.26 21.30
C ARG A 186 -7.86 12.41 22.33
N GLU A 187 -9.17 12.31 22.25
CA GLU A 187 -9.98 11.49 23.16
C GLU A 187 -9.85 9.98 22.91
N ALA A 188 -9.50 9.58 21.69
CA ALA A 188 -9.31 8.18 21.30
C ALA A 188 -7.88 7.64 21.54
N ALA A 189 -6.93 8.51 21.90
CA ALA A 189 -5.53 8.18 22.16
C ALA A 189 -5.28 7.77 23.61
#